data_AF-A0A4Y2H3V1-F1
#
_entry.id   AF-A0A4Y2H3V1-F1
#
_cell.length_a   1.000
_cell.length_b   1.000
_cell.length_c   1.000
_cell.angle_alpha   90.00
_cell.angle_beta   90.00
_cell.angle_gamma   90.00
#
_symmetry.space_group_name_H-M   'P 1'
#
loop_
_entity.id
_entity.type
_entity.pdbx_description
1 polymer ?
#
loop_
_entity_poly.entity_id
_entity_poly.type
_entity_poly.pdbx_seq_one_letter_code
_entity_poly.pdbx_strand_id
1 'polypeptide(L)'
;MDYCQRKKKWEDLWQVVKLRFIFSHGNASVERGFSVNKTMLVENLKKQSLINHRRAYNGIKSLGEVENVSITKRMLLAVCGAKHRYRAGLVRKKEYLDKKASKTQEKRKLENDLLQLYNQKRKIRLEKEKKERN
;
A
#
# COMPACT_ATOMS: atom_id res chain seq x y z
N MET A 1 1.47 32.26 -19.07
CA MET A 1 2.64 32.74 -18.30
C MET A 1 3.79 32.91 -19.30
N ASP A 2 3.75 34.01 -20.06
CA ASP A 2 4.68 34.32 -21.16
C ASP A 2 5.65 35.42 -20.77
N TYR A 3 6.37 35.22 -19.66
CA TYR A 3 7.39 36.18 -19.20
C TYR A 3 8.80 35.64 -19.47
N CYS A 4 9.18 35.51 -20.74
CA CYS A 4 10.56 35.63 -21.20
C CYS A 4 10.61 35.44 -22.72
N GLN A 5 10.23 36.47 -23.46
CA GLN A 5 10.58 36.54 -24.87
C GLN A 5 12.11 36.67 -24.99
N ARG A 6 12.68 35.62 -25.60
CA ARG A 6 13.99 35.52 -26.29
C ARG A 6 14.67 36.89 -26.52
N LYS A 7 15.47 37.35 -25.54
CA LYS A 7 16.58 38.25 -25.82
C LYS A 7 17.83 37.38 -25.94
N LYS A 8 18.46 37.36 -27.12
CA LYS A 8 19.74 36.66 -27.39
C LYS A 8 20.81 36.90 -26.32
N LYS A 9 20.74 38.04 -25.63
CA LYS A 9 21.64 38.45 -24.56
C LYS A 9 21.71 37.47 -23.37
N TRP A 10 20.74 36.57 -23.19
CA TRP A 10 20.67 35.69 -22.02
C TRP A 10 20.59 34.19 -22.37
N GLU A 11 20.91 33.81 -23.61
CA GLU A 11 20.85 32.41 -24.03
C GLU A 11 21.82 31.52 -23.24
N ASP A 12 23.03 32.02 -22.97
CA ASP A 12 24.04 31.33 -22.17
C ASP A 12 23.57 31.14 -20.72
N LEU A 13 22.95 32.18 -20.14
CA LEU A 13 22.38 32.10 -18.79
C LEU A 13 21.25 31.08 -18.73
N TRP A 14 20.42 31.00 -19.79
CA TRP A 14 19.35 30.02 -19.89
C TRP A 14 19.88 28.58 -20.03
N GLN A 15 21.01 28.38 -20.72
CA GLN A 15 21.71 27.09 -20.75
C GLN A 15 22.23 26.69 -19.37
N VAL A 16 22.80 27.62 -18.60
CA VAL A 16 23.24 27.35 -17.22
C VAL A 16 22.06 27.01 -16.31
N VAL A 17 20.92 27.69 -16.44
CA VAL A 17 19.69 27.37 -15.70
C VAL A 17 19.16 25.99 -16.08
N LYS A 18 19.13 25.64 -17.37
CA LYS A 18 18.77 24.29 -17.83
C LYS A 18 19.72 23.22 -17.28
N LEU A 19 21.03 23.46 -17.35
CA LEU A 19 22.04 22.58 -16.76
C LEU A 19 21.83 22.42 -15.26
N ARG A 20 21.57 23.51 -14.52
CA ARG A 20 21.25 23.45 -13.08
C ARG A 20 20.02 22.59 -12.83
N PHE A 21 18.94 22.73 -13.58
CA PHE A 21 17.73 21.90 -13.39
C PHE A 21 17.96 20.42 -13.75
N ILE A 22 18.73 20.13 -14.80
CA ILE A 22 19.08 18.77 -15.20
C ILE A 22 20.03 18.11 -14.17
N PHE A 23 21.06 18.83 -13.74
CA PHE A 23 22.06 18.35 -12.77
C PHE A 23 21.58 18.42 -11.31
N SER A 24 20.57 19.24 -10.98
CA SER A 24 19.94 19.28 -9.66
C SER A 24 19.20 17.98 -9.30
N HIS A 25 18.98 17.10 -10.27
CA HIS A 25 18.53 15.73 -10.00
C HIS A 25 19.63 14.84 -9.38
N GLY A 26 20.91 15.28 -9.40
CA GLY A 26 22.06 14.54 -8.89
C GLY A 26 22.38 14.69 -7.40
N ASN A 27 21.70 15.58 -6.66
CA ASN A 27 21.90 15.79 -5.22
C ASN A 27 20.68 15.42 -4.35
N ALA A 28 19.70 14.73 -4.91
CA ALA A 28 18.70 14.04 -4.10
C ALA A 28 19.36 12.79 -3.50
N SER A 29 19.52 12.80 -2.17
CA SER A 29 20.15 11.76 -1.34
C SER A 29 20.11 10.34 -1.94
N VAL A 30 21.30 9.75 -2.00
CA VAL A 30 21.66 8.47 -2.62
C VAL A 30 21.10 7.28 -1.84
N GLU A 31 19.78 7.05 -1.85
CA GLU A 31 19.24 5.75 -1.38
C GLU A 31 18.24 5.07 -2.30
N ARG A 32 17.69 5.75 -3.31
CA ARG A 32 16.80 5.11 -4.30
C ARG A 32 17.03 5.60 -5.71
N GLY A 33 18.29 5.63 -6.11
CA GLY A 33 18.68 5.79 -7.51
C GLY A 33 17.99 4.74 -8.38
N PHE A 34 17.72 5.13 -9.62
CA PHE A 34 17.05 4.39 -10.71
C PHE A 34 17.77 3.10 -11.17
N SER A 35 18.29 2.30 -10.24
CA SER A 35 18.58 0.90 -10.48
C SER A 35 17.24 0.17 -10.54
N VAL A 36 16.78 -0.12 -11.76
CA VAL A 36 15.81 -1.20 -11.98
C VAL A 36 16.53 -2.48 -11.57
N ASN A 37 16.46 -2.80 -10.28
CA ASN A 37 16.91 -4.08 -9.82
C ASN A 37 15.93 -5.13 -10.42
N LYS A 38 16.41 -5.83 -11.47
CA LYS A 38 15.63 -6.82 -12.23
C LYS A 38 15.03 -7.91 -11.33
N THR A 39 15.57 -8.12 -10.12
CA THR A 39 15.03 -9.04 -9.12
C THR A 39 14.09 -8.39 -8.10
N MET A 40 14.17 -7.08 -7.83
CA MET A 40 13.36 -6.43 -6.76
C MET A 40 11.97 -5.96 -7.16
N LEU A 41 11.68 -5.74 -8.45
CA LEU A 41 10.29 -5.42 -8.85
C LEU A 41 9.33 -6.58 -8.53
N VAL A 42 9.84 -7.82 -8.46
CA VAL A 42 9.02 -9.01 -8.30
C VAL A 42 8.63 -9.27 -6.84
N GLU A 43 9.47 -8.92 -5.87
CA GLU A 43 9.27 -9.35 -4.48
C GLU A 43 8.27 -8.49 -3.68
N ASN A 44 8.14 -7.19 -3.99
CA ASN A 44 7.27 -6.30 -3.21
C ASN A 44 5.89 -6.04 -3.84
N LEU A 45 5.64 -6.61 -5.02
CA LEU A 45 4.36 -6.53 -5.72
C LEU A 45 3.45 -7.68 -5.28
N LYS A 46 2.26 -7.35 -4.80
CA LYS A 46 1.24 -8.38 -4.51
C LYS A 46 0.91 -9.15 -5.78
N LYS A 47 0.63 -10.45 -5.64
CA LYS A 47 0.13 -11.32 -6.73
C LYS A 47 -0.94 -10.65 -7.60
N GLN A 48 -1.89 -9.95 -6.97
CA GLN A 48 -2.96 -9.26 -7.68
C GLN A 48 -2.45 -8.12 -8.57
N SER A 49 -1.43 -7.38 -8.13
CA SER A 49 -0.81 -6.32 -8.93
C SER A 49 -0.12 -6.90 -10.16
N LEU A 50 0.58 -8.03 -10.02
CA LEU A 50 1.20 -8.74 -11.14
C LEU A 50 0.17 -9.23 -12.16
N ILE A 51 -0.94 -9.81 -11.69
CA ILE A 51 -2.05 -10.25 -12.56
C ILE A 51 -2.63 -9.07 -13.34
N ASN A 52 -2.84 -7.93 -12.67
CA ASN A 52 -3.38 -6.73 -13.31
C ASN A 52 -2.43 -6.15 -14.35
N HIS A 53 -1.11 -6.10 -14.06
CA HIS A 53 -0.09 -5.71 -15.04
C HIS A 53 -0.09 -6.63 -16.25
N ARG A 54 -0.10 -7.96 -16.03
CA ARG A 54 -0.14 -8.93 -17.13
C ARG A 54 -1.39 -8.76 -18.00
N ARG A 55 -2.56 -8.50 -17.40
CA ARG A 55 -3.79 -8.21 -18.16
C ARG A 55 -3.65 -6.96 -19.03
N ALA A 56 -3.10 -5.88 -18.48
CA ALA A 56 -2.87 -4.65 -19.24
C ALA A 56 -1.89 -4.88 -20.40
N TYR A 57 -0.76 -5.53 -20.12
CA TYR A 57 0.25 -5.87 -21.13
C TYR A 57 -0.33 -6.74 -22.25
N ASN A 58 -1.05 -7.82 -21.89
CA ASN A 58 -1.65 -8.70 -22.88
C ASN A 58 -2.67 -7.98 -23.77
N GLY A 59 -3.48 -7.09 -23.18
CA GLY A 59 -4.46 -6.29 -23.94
C GLY A 59 -3.80 -5.32 -24.92
N ILE A 60 -2.71 -4.67 -24.52
CA ILE A 60 -1.93 -3.81 -25.42
C ILE A 60 -1.25 -4.65 -26.51
N LYS A 61 -0.63 -5.77 -26.13
CA LYS A 61 0.05 -6.67 -27.07
C LYS A 61 -0.90 -7.25 -28.13
N SER A 62 -2.15 -7.55 -27.77
CA SER A 62 -3.15 -8.01 -28.75
C SER A 62 -3.54 -6.94 -29.78
N LEU A 63 -3.28 -5.66 -29.49
CA LEU A 63 -3.51 -4.53 -30.41
C LEU A 63 -2.25 -4.21 -31.23
N GLY A 64 -1.19 -5.01 -31.12
CA GLY A 64 0.10 -4.81 -31.77
C GLY A 64 0.98 -3.83 -30.99
N GLU A 65 0.56 -2.57 -30.91
CA GLU A 65 1.34 -1.48 -30.32
C GLU A 65 0.50 -0.57 -29.41
N VAL A 66 1.19 0.23 -28.60
CA VAL A 66 0.55 1.20 -27.68
C VAL A 66 -0.20 2.28 -28.45
N GLU A 67 0.27 2.66 -29.65
CA GLU A 67 -0.32 3.70 -30.49
C GLU A 67 -1.72 3.31 -31.00
N ASN A 68 -1.98 2.01 -31.13
CA ASN A 68 -3.28 1.49 -31.58
C ASN A 68 -4.35 1.48 -30.48
N VAL A 69 -3.98 1.83 -29.24
CA VAL A 69 -4.91 1.85 -28.10
C VAL A 69 -5.71 3.15 -28.11
N SER A 70 -6.95 3.10 -28.60
CA SER A 70 -7.85 4.26 -28.56
C SER A 70 -8.31 4.58 -27.13
N ILE A 71 -8.06 5.82 -26.69
CA ILE A 71 -8.46 6.27 -25.35
C ILE A 71 -9.97 6.54 -25.35
N THR A 72 -10.73 5.61 -24.77
CA THR A 72 -12.19 5.73 -24.67
C THR A 72 -12.60 6.58 -23.47
N LYS A 73 -13.72 7.33 -23.56
CA LYS A 73 -14.31 8.09 -22.43
C LYS A 73 -14.49 7.24 -21.16
N ARG A 74 -14.83 5.96 -21.30
CA ARG A 74 -14.96 5.00 -20.18
C ARG A 74 -13.65 4.81 -19.42
N MET A 75 -12.50 4.79 -20.12
CA MET A 75 -11.19 4.67 -19.49
C MET A 75 -10.86 5.91 -18.66
N LEU A 76 -11.14 7.10 -19.21
CA LEU A 76 -10.98 8.37 -18.50
C LEU A 76 -11.83 8.40 -17.21
N LEU A 77 -13.13 8.08 -17.32
CA LEU A 77 -14.02 8.00 -16.16
C LEU A 77 -13.54 6.97 -15.12
N ALA A 78 -13.05 5.82 -15.57
CA ALA A 78 -12.50 4.80 -14.69
C ALA A 78 -11.27 5.33 -13.92
N VAL A 79 -10.37 6.05 -14.60
CA VAL A 79 -9.14 6.62 -13.99
C VAL A 79 -9.47 7.75 -13.02
N CYS A 80 -10.41 8.64 -13.35
CA CYS A 80 -10.81 9.76 -12.49
C CYS A 80 -11.17 9.31 -11.06
N GLY A 81 -11.91 8.20 -10.93
CA GLY A 81 -12.29 7.65 -9.62
C GLY A 81 -11.23 6.77 -8.94
N ALA A 82 -10.11 6.45 -9.60
CA ALA A 82 -9.16 5.45 -9.12
C ALA A 82 -8.51 5.83 -7.79
N LYS A 83 -8.11 7.11 -7.64
CA LYS A 83 -7.51 7.63 -6.40
C LYS A 83 -8.49 7.53 -5.22
N HIS A 84 -9.76 7.88 -5.44
CA HIS A 84 -10.80 7.78 -4.41
C HIS A 84 -11.03 6.31 -4.01
N ARG A 85 -11.20 5.40 -4.98
CA ARG A 85 -11.37 3.96 -4.71
C ARG A 85 -10.18 3.36 -3.96
N TYR A 86 -8.95 3.78 -4.29
CA TYR A 86 -7.76 3.35 -3.58
C TYR A 86 -7.79 3.79 -2.11
N ARG A 87 -8.07 5.07 -1.85
CA ARG A 87 -8.18 5.59 -0.48
C ARG A 87 -9.28 4.89 0.32
N ALA A 88 -10.47 4.71 -0.27
CA ALA A 88 -11.56 3.96 0.36
C ALA A 88 -11.17 2.50 0.63
N GLY A 89 -10.40 1.87 -0.26
CA GLY A 89 -9.84 0.53 -0.06
C GLY A 89 -8.88 0.45 1.13
N LEU A 90 -8.02 1.45 1.32
CA LEU A 90 -7.11 1.50 2.47
C LEU A 90 -7.86 1.65 3.80
N VAL A 91 -8.89 2.50 3.84
CA VAL A 91 -9.74 2.69 5.03
C VAL A 91 -10.43 1.37 5.39
N ARG A 92 -11.10 0.73 4.44
CA ARG A 92 -11.75 -0.57 4.67
C ARG A 92 -10.78 -1.65 5.13
N LYS A 93 -9.56 -1.67 4.59
CA LYS A 93 -8.52 -2.61 5.02
C LYS A 93 -8.13 -2.38 6.48
N LYS A 94 -7.98 -1.12 6.90
CA LYS A 94 -7.68 -0.77 8.29
C LYS A 94 -8.81 -1.22 9.22
N GLU A 95 -10.05 -0.87 8.90
CA GLU A 95 -11.23 -1.27 9.69
C GLU A 95 -11.35 -2.79 9.83
N TYR A 96 -11.06 -3.55 8.77
CA TYR A 96 -11.07 -5.01 8.82
C TYR A 96 -10.01 -5.56 9.78
N LEU A 97 -8.80 -5.00 9.75
CA LEU A 97 -7.72 -5.41 10.66
C LEU A 97 -8.05 -5.07 12.11
N ASP A 98 -8.61 -3.89 12.36
CA ASP A 98 -9.02 -3.45 13.70
C ASP A 98 -10.13 -4.36 14.27
N LYS A 99 -11.15 -4.68 13.45
CA LYS A 99 -12.20 -5.65 13.83
C LYS A 99 -11.63 -7.04 14.13
N LYS A 100 -10.65 -7.50 13.34
CA LYS A 100 -9.99 -8.79 13.56
C LYS A 100 -9.16 -8.80 14.85
N ALA A 101 -8.47 -7.70 15.15
CA ALA A 101 -7.72 -7.54 16.39
C ALA A 101 -8.66 -7.56 17.61
N SER A 102 -9.77 -6.80 17.57
CA SER A 102 -10.78 -6.78 18.64
C SER A 102 -11.31 -8.17 18.94
N LYS A 103 -11.75 -8.92 17.91
CA LYS A 103 -12.24 -10.29 18.07
C LYS A 103 -11.19 -11.23 18.68
N THR A 104 -9.93 -11.04 18.32
CA THR A 104 -8.83 -11.86 18.85
C THR A 104 -8.60 -11.53 20.33
N GLN A 105 -8.69 -10.26 20.71
CA GLN A 105 -8.58 -9.82 22.10
C GLN A 105 -9.75 -10.31 22.95
N GLU A 106 -10.98 -10.26 22.44
CA GLU A 106 -12.17 -10.79 23.11
C GLU A 106 -12.06 -12.29 23.36
N LYS A 107 -11.60 -13.07 22.37
CA LYS A 107 -11.34 -14.51 22.54
C LYS A 107 -10.34 -14.79 23.66
N ARG A 108 -9.23 -14.05 23.71
CA ARG A 108 -8.22 -14.20 24.78
C ARG A 108 -8.79 -13.86 26.16
N LYS A 109 -9.65 -12.84 26.26
CA LYS A 109 -10.34 -12.51 27.52
C LYS A 109 -11.24 -13.66 27.96
N LEU A 110 -12.08 -14.18 27.07
CA LEU A 110 -12.96 -15.33 27.35
C LEU A 110 -12.17 -16.58 27.79
N GLU A 111 -11.04 -16.88 27.14
CA GLU A 111 -10.16 -17.99 27.53
C GLU A 111 -9.57 -17.80 28.93
N ASN A 112 -9.14 -16.58 29.26
CA ASN A 112 -8.64 -16.27 30.60
C ASN A 112 -9.73 -16.37 31.67
N ASP A 113 -10.93 -15.85 31.38
CA ASP A 113 -12.08 -15.91 32.29
C ASP A 113 -12.50 -17.35 32.56
N LEU A 114 -12.53 -18.21 31.52
CA LEU A 114 -12.77 -19.65 31.66
C LEU A 114 -11.72 -20.30 32.57
N LEU A 115 -10.44 -20.01 32.36
CA LEU A 115 -9.36 -20.56 33.17
C LEU A 115 -9.49 -20.14 34.65
N GLN A 116 -9.84 -18.87 34.90
CA GLN A 116 -10.09 -18.37 36.25
C GLN A 116 -11.27 -19.10 36.92
N LEU A 117 -12.38 -19.30 36.22
CA LEU A 117 -13.54 -20.03 36.73
C LEU A 117 -13.21 -21.49 37.07
N TYR A 118 -12.44 -22.18 36.22
CA TYR A 118 -11.99 -23.54 36.52
C TYR A 118 -11.12 -23.59 37.79
N ASN A 119 -10.21 -22.64 37.94
CA ASN A 119 -9.36 -22.55 39.13
C ASN A 119 -10.18 -22.25 40.39
N GLN A 120 -11.18 -21.36 40.31
CA GLN A 120 -12.10 -21.08 41.42
C GLN A 120 -12.92 -22.32 41.81
N LYS A 121 -13.50 -23.03 40.82
CA LYS A 121 -14.25 -24.26 41.05
C LYS A 121 -13.38 -25.34 41.72
N ARG A 122 -12.11 -25.46 41.31
CA ARG A 122 -11.15 -26.39 41.92
C ARG A 122 -10.85 -26.04 43.38
N LYS A 123 -10.65 -24.76 43.70
CA LYS A 123 -10.43 -24.29 45.08
C LYS A 123 -11.63 -24.62 45.98
N ILE A 124 -12.84 -24.31 45.54
CA ILE A 124 -14.07 -24.58 46.31
C ILE A 124 -14.23 -26.09 46.60
N ARG A 125 -13.94 -26.95 45.62
CA ARG A 125 -13.96 -28.42 45.83
C ARG A 125 -13.00 -28.85 46.93
N LEU A 126 -11.75 -28.39 46.87
CA LEU A 126 -10.73 -28.72 47.87
C LEU A 126 -11.09 -28.20 49.27
N GLU A 127 -11.72 -27.03 49.37
CA GLU A 127 -12.19 -26.47 50.63
C GLU A 127 -13.35 -27.29 51.23
N LYS A 128 -14.29 -27.75 50.41
CA LYS A 128 -15.37 -28.64 50.86
C LYS A 128 -14.83 -29.96 51.40
N GLU A 129 -13.93 -30.61 50.65
CA GLU A 129 -13.30 -31.87 51.08
C GLU A 129 -12.47 -31.72 52.36
N LYS A 130 -11.93 -30.52 52.65
CA LYS A 130 -11.24 -30.26 53.93
C LYS A 130 -12.22 -30.08 55.08
N LYS A 131 -13.37 -29.45 54.84
CA LYS A 131 -14.43 -29.28 55.86
C LYS A 131 -15.12 -30.59 56.22
N GLU A 132 -15.27 -31.52 55.28
CA GLU A 132 -15.87 -32.84 55.53
C GLU A 132 -14.92 -33.81 56.27
N ARG A 133 -13.62 -33.50 56.32
CA ARG A 133 -12.60 -34.31 57.01
C ARG A 133 -12.29 -33.84 58.44
N ASN A 134 -12.82 -32.69 58.85
CA ASN A 134 -12.72 -32.16 60.21
C ASN A 134 -14.06 -32.27 60.91
#